data_AF-A0AAD8ENZ2-F1
#
_entry.id   AF-A0AAD8ENZ2-F1
#
_cell.length_a   1.000
_cell.length_b   1.000
_cell.length_c   1.000
_cell.angle_alpha   90.00
_cell.angle_beta   90.00
_cell.angle_gamma   90.00
#
_symmetry.space_group_name_H-M   'P 1'
#
loop_
_entity.id
_entity.type
_entity.pdbx_description
1 polymer ?
#
loop_
_entity_poly.entity_id
_entity_poly.type
_entity_poly.pdbx_seq_one_letter_code
_entity_poly.pdbx_strand_id
1 'polypeptide(L)'
;MESTNIERIAGGSCQRRFKKRQEKIASIDFNISETLTPTVCTRILKEVTKYIVCHKLIPCSFEALKHIAETAEKTMLSDKKKPLQSKRHQKKAIETYNNFENIFKNLELELRRCIQTGDEVEEVVLLFGATIRSPQEMYRFKLPRLIYMEPVHKQEERILLHLLRCINLFQISWRVYTSCLQCILTCC
;
A
#
# COMPACT_ATOMS: atom_id res chain seq x y z
N MET A 1 -31.34 -13.59 -5.80
CA MET A 1 -30.85 -14.96 -5.52
C MET A 1 -30.12 -15.40 -6.77
N GLU A 2 -28.80 -15.35 -6.76
CA GLU A 2 -28.00 -15.94 -7.85
C GLU A 2 -26.71 -16.45 -7.22
N SER A 3 -26.58 -17.77 -7.29
CA SER A 3 -25.50 -18.56 -6.72
C SER A 3 -24.52 -18.89 -7.84
N THR A 4 -23.23 -18.59 -7.67
CA THR A 4 -22.21 -18.99 -8.65
C THR A 4 -21.28 -20.02 -8.03
N ASN A 5 -21.41 -21.27 -8.52
CA ASN A 5 -20.60 -22.43 -8.16
C ASN A 5 -19.17 -22.33 -8.73
N ILE A 6 -18.19 -22.88 -8.02
CA ILE A 6 -16.80 -23.05 -8.48
C ILE A 6 -16.52 -24.55 -8.59
N GLU A 7 -16.31 -25.05 -9.80
CA GLU A 7 -15.81 -26.41 -10.07
C GLU A 7 -14.27 -26.45 -10.09
N ARG A 8 -13.70 -27.55 -9.59
CA ARG A 8 -12.27 -27.89 -9.64
C ARG A 8 -12.01 -28.88 -10.77
N ILE A 9 -10.92 -28.66 -11.53
CA ILE A 9 -10.24 -29.73 -12.27
C ILE A 9 -8.87 -29.95 -11.65
N ALA A 10 -8.59 -31.19 -11.30
CA ALA A 10 -7.33 -31.67 -10.74
C ALA A 10 -6.40 -32.18 -11.84
N GLY A 11 -5.09 -32.03 -11.64
CA GLY A 11 -4.07 -32.75 -12.40
C GLY A 11 -2.65 -32.36 -12.02
N GLY A 12 -1.86 -33.32 -11.54
CA GLY A 12 -0.40 -33.30 -11.65
C GLY A 12 0.38 -33.09 -10.36
N SER A 13 0.90 -34.20 -9.83
CA SER A 13 1.64 -34.38 -8.59
C SER A 13 3.11 -33.90 -8.61
N CYS A 14 3.50 -33.10 -7.61
CA CYS A 14 4.84 -33.13 -7.01
C CYS A 14 4.75 -32.60 -5.58
N GLN A 15 4.68 -33.52 -4.59
CA GLN A 15 4.51 -33.19 -3.18
C GLN A 15 5.81 -32.66 -2.57
N ARG A 16 6.06 -31.36 -2.68
CA ARG A 16 6.75 -30.64 -1.60
C ARG A 16 5.69 -30.26 -0.57
N ARG A 17 5.86 -30.66 0.70
CA ARG A 17 5.00 -30.26 1.83
C ARG A 17 5.03 -28.73 1.99
N PHE A 18 4.22 -28.03 1.20
CA PHE A 18 3.84 -26.66 1.50
C PHE A 18 2.82 -26.74 2.62
N LYS A 19 3.25 -26.41 3.83
CA LYS A 19 2.37 -26.14 4.97
C LYS A 19 1.38 -25.08 4.49
N LYS A 20 0.13 -25.47 4.24
CA LYS A 20 -0.93 -24.63 3.67
C LYS A 20 -1.14 -23.44 4.62
N ARG A 21 -0.52 -22.29 4.33
CA ARG A 21 -0.82 -21.02 5.02
C ARG A 21 -2.31 -20.76 4.76
N GLN A 22 -3.14 -20.85 5.79
CA GLN A 22 -4.52 -20.37 5.67
C GLN A 22 -4.44 -18.85 5.48
N GLU A 23 -4.83 -18.37 4.30
CA GLU A 23 -5.01 -16.95 4.04
C GLU A 23 -6.17 -16.44 4.89
N LYS A 24 -5.87 -15.69 5.94
CA LYS A 24 -6.87 -14.89 6.64
C LYS A 24 -7.18 -13.69 5.75
N ILE A 25 -8.36 -13.67 5.14
CA ILE A 25 -8.84 -12.51 4.39
C ILE A 25 -9.54 -11.59 5.39
N ALA A 26 -9.05 -10.36 5.55
CA ALA A 26 -9.75 -9.31 6.27
C ALA A 26 -10.28 -8.30 5.25
N SER A 27 -11.60 -8.11 5.23
CA SER A 27 -12.24 -7.04 4.45
C SER A 27 -12.58 -5.87 5.37
N ILE A 28 -12.36 -4.67 4.87
CA ILE A 28 -12.81 -3.42 5.50
C ILE A 28 -13.70 -2.76 4.48
N ASP A 29 -15.01 -2.82 4.70
CA ASP A 29 -15.97 -2.14 3.85
C ASP A 29 -16.14 -0.71 4.35
N PHE A 30 -15.99 0.25 3.44
CA PHE A 30 -16.06 1.66 3.74
C PHE A 30 -17.12 2.31 2.85
N ASN A 31 -18.21 2.75 3.46
CA ASN A 31 -19.29 3.40 2.73
C ASN A 31 -19.01 4.90 2.64
N ILE A 32 -18.72 5.38 1.44
CA ILE A 32 -18.52 6.80 1.15
C ILE A 32 -19.82 7.32 0.55
N SER A 33 -20.49 8.22 1.26
CA SER A 33 -21.71 8.86 0.75
C SER A 33 -21.43 9.87 -0.38
N GLU A 34 -20.16 10.26 -0.56
CA GLU A 34 -19.70 11.26 -1.52
C GLU A 34 -19.02 10.63 -2.74
N THR A 35 -19.09 11.33 -3.86
CA THR A 35 -18.40 10.96 -5.10
C THR A 35 -16.91 11.24 -5.00
N LEU A 36 -16.07 10.31 -5.47
CA LEU A 36 -14.61 10.47 -5.46
C LEU A 36 -14.09 10.95 -6.81
N THR A 37 -13.08 11.82 -6.79
CA THR A 37 -12.29 12.16 -7.97
C THR A 37 -10.99 11.37 -8.05
N PRO A 38 -10.33 11.33 -9.22
CA PRO A 38 -8.98 10.79 -9.34
C PRO A 38 -8.00 11.38 -8.34
N THR A 39 -8.05 12.70 -8.11
CA THR A 39 -7.16 13.40 -7.20
C THR A 39 -7.35 12.91 -5.77
N VAL A 40 -8.60 12.87 -5.29
CA VAL A 40 -8.92 12.42 -3.93
C VAL A 40 -8.63 10.94 -3.76
N CYS A 41 -9.00 10.12 -4.75
CA CYS A 41 -8.74 8.69 -4.74
C CYS A 41 -7.23 8.40 -4.65
N THR A 42 -6.43 9.07 -5.48
CA THR A 42 -4.97 8.96 -5.45
C THR A 42 -4.42 9.41 -4.10
N ARG A 43 -4.91 10.52 -3.53
CA ARG A 43 -4.48 10.99 -2.21
C ARG A 43 -4.77 9.98 -1.11
N ILE A 44 -5.95 9.37 -1.11
CA ILE A 44 -6.32 8.30 -0.17
C ILE A 44 -5.39 7.09 -0.35
N LEU A 45 -5.24 6.60 -1.58
CA LEU A 45 -4.36 5.47 -1.89
C LEU A 45 -2.91 5.74 -1.51
N LYS A 46 -2.44 6.98 -1.72
CA LYS A 46 -1.11 7.43 -1.33
C LYS A 46 -0.91 7.34 0.17
N GLU A 47 -1.80 7.92 0.96
CA GLU A 47 -1.69 7.91 2.43
C GLU A 47 -1.84 6.51 3.03
N VAL A 48 -2.76 5.70 2.49
CA VAL A 48 -2.91 4.30 2.93
C VAL A 48 -1.67 3.48 2.57
N THR A 49 -1.12 3.64 1.36
CA THR A 49 0.11 2.96 0.95
C THR A 49 1.29 3.38 1.80
N LYS A 50 1.47 4.68 2.07
CA LYS A 50 2.49 5.19 2.99
C LYS A 50 2.36 4.55 4.35
N TYR A 51 1.15 4.49 4.89
CA TYR A 51 0.89 3.87 6.19
C TYR A 51 1.30 2.39 6.20
N ILE A 52 0.85 1.61 5.20
CA ILE A 52 1.17 0.18 5.12
C ILE A 52 2.68 -0.05 4.95
N VAL A 53 3.31 0.66 4.01
CA VAL A 53 4.73 0.50 3.68
C VAL A 53 5.64 0.97 4.81
N CYS A 54 5.43 2.17 5.35
CA CYS A 54 6.26 2.69 6.44
C CYS A 54 6.09 1.88 7.73
N HIS A 55 4.93 1.28 7.94
CA HIS A 55 4.74 0.42 9.10
C HIS A 55 5.41 -0.96 8.95
N LYS A 56 5.62 -1.45 7.72
CA LYS A 56 6.05 -2.85 7.47
C LYS A 56 7.45 -3.00 6.91
N LEU A 57 7.87 -2.10 6.03
CA LEU A 57 9.06 -2.28 5.20
C LEU A 57 10.17 -1.27 5.47
N ILE A 58 9.81 -0.04 5.88
CA ILE A 58 10.76 1.05 5.98
C ILE A 58 10.89 1.46 7.45
N PRO A 59 12.10 1.42 8.05
CA PRO A 59 12.32 1.85 9.43
C PRO A 59 12.34 3.39 9.57
N CYS A 60 11.55 4.10 8.78
CA CYS A 60 11.37 5.55 8.87
C CYS A 60 10.05 6.00 8.24
N SER A 61 9.56 7.15 8.67
CA SER A 61 8.33 7.74 8.11
C SER A 61 8.58 8.26 6.69
N PHE A 62 7.50 8.36 5.92
CA PHE A 62 7.55 8.94 4.58
C PHE A 62 8.05 10.40 4.62
N GLU A 63 7.66 11.17 5.63
CA GLU A 63 8.13 12.54 5.84
C GLU A 63 9.64 12.61 6.11
N ALA A 64 10.20 11.62 6.81
CA ALA A 64 11.65 11.55 7.00
C ALA A 64 12.38 11.29 5.68
N LEU A 65 11.84 10.41 4.81
CA LEU A 65 12.38 10.19 3.46
C LEU A 65 12.32 11.47 2.61
N LYS A 66 11.19 12.18 2.66
CA LYS A 66 11.01 13.47 1.99
C LYS A 66 12.04 14.49 2.46
N HIS A 67 12.21 14.66 3.76
CA HIS A 67 13.18 15.60 4.31
C HIS A 67 14.62 15.24 3.88
N ILE A 68 14.97 13.94 3.84
CA ILE A 68 16.28 13.48 3.34
C ILE A 68 16.46 13.83 1.86
N ALA A 69 15.41 13.69 1.04
CA ALA A 69 15.44 14.04 -0.38
C ALA A 69 15.60 15.56 -0.59
N GLU A 70 14.78 16.37 0.08
CA GLU A 70 14.82 17.83 -0.02
C GLU A 70 16.12 18.42 0.52
N THR A 71 16.65 17.87 1.62
CA THR A 71 17.96 18.30 2.12
C THR A 71 19.09 17.89 1.19
N ALA A 72 19.02 16.73 0.53
CA ALA A 72 20.04 16.34 -0.45
C ALA A 72 20.12 17.31 -1.62
N GLU A 73 18.97 17.73 -2.16
CA GLU A 73 18.90 18.74 -3.24
C GLU A 73 19.54 20.08 -2.80
N LYS A 74 19.25 20.52 -1.57
CA LYS A 74 19.83 21.76 -1.01
C LYS A 74 21.33 21.64 -0.69
N THR A 75 21.82 20.46 -0.33
CA THR A 75 23.22 20.26 0.09
C THR A 75 24.18 20.02 -1.09
N MET A 76 23.69 19.78 -2.31
CA MET A 76 24.54 19.70 -3.51
C MET A 76 25.32 21.01 -3.80
N LEU A 77 24.98 22.10 -3.11
CA LEU A 77 25.67 23.39 -3.15
C LEU A 77 26.73 23.58 -2.03
N SER A 78 26.87 22.64 -1.08
CA SER A 78 27.85 22.78 0.00
C SER A 78 28.61 21.47 0.26
N ASP A 79 29.85 21.42 -0.20
CA ASP A 79 30.80 20.33 -0.03
C ASP A 79 31.17 20.15 1.46
N LYS A 80 30.35 19.39 2.20
CA LYS A 80 30.75 18.85 3.51
C LYS A 80 30.98 17.35 3.40
N LYS A 81 32.22 16.93 3.65
CA LYS A 81 32.73 15.54 3.64
C LYS A 81 31.98 14.67 4.66
N LYS A 82 30.82 14.13 4.25
CA LYS A 82 30.16 13.03 4.97
C LYS A 82 30.83 11.68 4.62
N PRO A 83 30.88 10.71 5.55
CA PRO A 83 31.49 9.40 5.32
C PRO A 83 30.83 8.64 4.16
N LEU A 84 31.61 7.86 3.41
CA LEU A 84 31.17 7.21 2.16
C LEU A 84 29.93 6.31 2.32
N GLN A 85 29.77 5.65 3.48
CA GLN A 85 28.61 4.79 3.74
C GLN A 85 27.32 5.58 3.99
N SER A 86 27.37 6.75 4.61
CA SER A 86 26.16 7.58 4.81
C SER A 86 25.66 8.14 3.49
N LYS A 87 26.57 8.45 2.55
CA LYS A 87 26.21 8.84 1.17
C LYS A 87 25.44 7.73 0.42
N ARG A 88 25.82 6.46 0.60
CA ARG A 88 25.13 5.32 -0.04
C ARG A 88 23.71 5.11 0.50
N HIS A 89 23.55 5.12 1.82
CA HIS A 89 22.24 4.99 2.46
C HIS A 89 21.33 6.17 2.10
N GLN A 90 21.88 7.38 2.09
CA GLN A 90 21.17 8.59 1.66
C GLN A 90 20.71 8.48 0.21
N LYS A 91 21.59 8.05 -0.73
CA LYS A 91 21.22 7.86 -2.13
C LYS A 91 20.05 6.88 -2.29
N LYS A 92 20.09 5.73 -1.60
CA LYS A 92 19.00 4.74 -1.62
C LYS A 92 17.69 5.31 -1.07
N ALA A 93 17.75 6.11 0.00
CA ALA A 93 16.57 6.76 0.57
C ALA A 93 15.93 7.76 -0.42
N ILE A 94 16.76 8.57 -1.10
CA ILE A 94 16.31 9.50 -2.14
C ILE A 94 15.65 8.75 -3.30
N GLU A 95 16.33 7.71 -3.81
CA GLU A 95 15.82 6.89 -4.92
C GLU A 95 14.48 6.24 -4.54
N THR A 96 14.39 5.70 -3.32
CA THR A 96 13.15 5.12 -2.79
C THR A 96 12.03 6.15 -2.72
N TYR A 97 12.31 7.36 -2.20
CA TYR A 97 11.34 8.45 -2.15
C TYR A 97 10.84 8.85 -3.54
N ASN A 98 11.77 9.06 -4.48
CA ASN A 98 11.43 9.43 -5.85
C ASN A 98 10.61 8.34 -6.55
N ASN A 99 10.92 7.07 -6.30
CA ASN A 99 10.13 5.95 -6.82
C ASN A 99 8.69 5.99 -6.30
N PHE A 100 8.48 6.26 -5.00
CA PHE A 100 7.12 6.42 -4.46
C PHE A 100 6.39 7.60 -5.10
N GLU A 101 7.00 8.78 -5.18
CA GLU A 101 6.37 9.94 -5.81
C GLU A 101 6.02 9.69 -7.27
N ASN A 102 6.88 9.01 -8.02
CA ASN A 102 6.60 8.64 -9.40
C ASN A 102 5.45 7.63 -9.51
N ILE A 103 5.39 6.63 -8.62
CA ILE A 103 4.27 5.68 -8.58
C ILE A 103 2.95 6.42 -8.35
N PHE A 104 2.90 7.32 -7.37
CA PHE A 104 1.66 8.05 -7.07
C PHE A 104 1.26 9.03 -8.18
N LYS A 105 2.23 9.70 -8.83
CA LYS A 105 1.96 10.55 -10.00
C LYS A 105 1.41 9.73 -11.17
N ASN A 106 2.02 8.58 -11.46
CA ASN A 106 1.57 7.71 -12.54
C ASN A 106 0.17 7.14 -12.27
N LEU A 107 -0.11 6.78 -11.01
CA LEU A 107 -1.44 6.35 -10.58
C LEU A 107 -2.49 7.44 -10.84
N GLU A 108 -2.21 8.69 -10.45
CA GLU A 108 -3.14 9.80 -10.69
C GLU A 108 -3.41 10.01 -12.19
N LEU A 109 -2.36 10.00 -13.00
CA LEU A 109 -2.47 10.14 -14.44
C LEU A 109 -3.30 9.02 -15.07
N GLU A 110 -3.11 7.79 -14.62
CA GLU A 110 -3.86 6.65 -15.14
C GLU A 110 -5.34 6.73 -14.74
N LEU A 111 -5.66 7.06 -13.49
CA LEU A 111 -7.04 7.27 -13.06
C LEU A 111 -7.72 8.40 -13.85
N ARG A 112 -6.99 9.50 -14.14
CA ARG A 112 -7.51 10.59 -14.98
C ARG A 112 -7.74 10.13 -16.43
N ARG A 113 -6.83 9.36 -17.01
CA ARG A 113 -7.00 8.80 -18.36
C ARG A 113 -8.21 7.90 -18.46
N CYS A 114 -8.40 6.97 -17.52
CA CYS A 114 -9.54 6.06 -17.54
C CYS A 114 -10.86 6.82 -17.60
N ILE A 115 -11.02 7.88 -16.81
CA ILE A 115 -12.22 8.73 -16.87
C ILE A 115 -12.37 9.41 -18.24
N GLN A 116 -11.28 9.87 -18.85
CA GLN A 116 -11.31 10.53 -20.16
C GLN A 116 -11.64 9.56 -21.30
N THR A 117 -11.18 8.31 -21.21
CA THR A 117 -11.47 7.25 -22.20
C THR A 117 -12.82 6.58 -21.98
N GLY A 118 -13.46 6.78 -20.82
CA GLY A 118 -14.69 6.11 -20.43
C GLY A 118 -14.45 4.72 -19.82
N ASP A 119 -13.20 4.38 -19.49
CA ASP A 119 -12.84 3.16 -18.78
C ASP A 119 -13.05 3.32 -17.27
N GLU A 120 -13.49 2.25 -16.62
CA GLU A 120 -13.65 2.20 -15.16
C GLU A 120 -12.52 1.37 -14.53
N VAL A 121 -11.84 1.94 -13.53
CA VAL A 121 -10.86 1.18 -12.72
C VAL A 121 -11.59 0.55 -11.54
N GLU A 122 -11.74 -0.77 -11.59
CA GLU A 122 -12.46 -1.52 -10.54
C GLU A 122 -11.62 -1.68 -9.26
N GLU A 123 -10.31 -1.93 -9.42
CA GLU A 123 -9.44 -2.18 -8.29
C GLU A 123 -7.99 -1.72 -8.51
N VAL A 124 -7.36 -1.31 -7.40
CA VAL A 124 -5.92 -1.07 -7.29
C VAL A 124 -5.35 -2.11 -6.33
N VAL A 125 -4.24 -2.75 -6.71
CA VAL A 125 -3.63 -3.81 -5.92
C VAL A 125 -2.20 -3.44 -5.52
N LEU A 126 -1.91 -3.46 -4.23
CA LEU A 126 -0.58 -3.30 -3.67
C LEU A 126 -0.03 -4.68 -3.28
N LEU A 127 1.06 -5.08 -3.93
CA LEU A 127 1.68 -6.39 -3.76
C LEU A 127 3.02 -6.25 -3.04
N PHE A 128 3.24 -7.09 -2.04
CA PHE A 128 4.54 -7.27 -1.39
C PHE A 128 5.06 -8.67 -1.65
N GLY A 129 6.29 -8.79 -2.12
CA GLY A 129 6.93 -10.07 -2.36
C GLY A 129 7.99 -9.98 -3.45
N ALA A 130 8.59 -11.13 -3.77
CA ALA A 130 9.62 -11.20 -4.81
C ALA A 130 9.04 -11.12 -6.23
N THR A 131 7.81 -11.61 -6.45
CA THR A 131 7.21 -11.68 -7.78
C THR A 131 5.71 -11.41 -7.75
N ILE A 132 5.17 -10.91 -8.87
CA ILE A 132 3.74 -10.65 -9.06
C ILE A 132 2.92 -11.95 -9.02
N ARG A 133 3.50 -13.07 -9.48
CA ARG A 133 2.81 -14.38 -9.51
C ARG A 133 2.69 -15.06 -8.15
N SER A 134 3.51 -14.65 -7.19
CA SER A 134 3.54 -15.23 -5.84
C SER A 134 3.89 -14.15 -4.82
N PRO A 135 3.01 -13.16 -4.62
CA PRO A 135 3.19 -12.15 -3.59
C PRO A 135 3.14 -12.82 -2.20
N GLN A 136 3.95 -12.32 -1.28
CA GLN A 136 3.90 -12.71 0.12
C GLN A 136 2.67 -12.11 0.82
N GLU A 137 2.32 -10.86 0.49
CA GLU A 137 1.15 -10.15 0.99
C GLU A 137 0.51 -9.33 -0.14
N MET A 138 -0.81 -9.21 -0.13
CA MET A 138 -1.59 -8.48 -1.13
C MET A 138 -2.66 -7.63 -0.45
N TYR A 139 -2.73 -6.36 -0.83
CA TYR A 139 -3.76 -5.42 -0.41
C TYR A 139 -4.57 -4.98 -1.63
N ARG A 140 -5.89 -5.18 -1.58
CA ARG A 140 -6.81 -4.84 -2.67
C ARG A 140 -7.66 -3.66 -2.28
N PHE A 141 -7.64 -2.62 -3.09
CA PHE A 141 -8.47 -1.43 -2.95
C PHE A 141 -9.52 -1.47 -4.05
N LYS A 142 -10.75 -1.85 -3.70
CA LYS A 142 -11.88 -1.73 -4.62
C LYS A 142 -12.29 -0.27 -4.71
N LEU A 143 -12.27 0.30 -5.91
CA LEU A 143 -12.59 1.71 -6.10
C LEU A 143 -14.07 1.88 -6.40
N PRO A 144 -14.74 2.90 -5.84
CA PRO A 144 -16.03 3.33 -6.34
C PRO A 144 -15.85 4.02 -7.69
N ARG A 145 -16.95 4.20 -8.43
CA ARG A 145 -16.94 4.98 -9.67
C ARG A 145 -16.41 6.39 -9.41
N LEU A 146 -15.44 6.79 -10.23
CA LEU A 146 -14.78 8.09 -10.13
C LEU A 146 -15.47 9.09 -11.06
N ILE A 147 -15.51 10.36 -10.64
CA ILE A 147 -16.09 11.46 -11.43
C ILE A 147 -15.01 12.51 -11.72
N TYR A 148 -15.06 13.12 -12.90
CA TYR A 148 -14.07 14.09 -13.37
C TYR A 148 -14.12 15.44 -12.63
N MET A 149 -15.31 15.86 -12.20
CA MET A 149 -15.53 17.16 -11.55
C MET A 149 -14.78 17.22 -10.23
N GLU A 150 -13.79 18.11 -10.09
CA GLU A 150 -13.12 18.44 -8.82
C GLU A 150 -14.12 19.11 -7.87
N PRO A 151 -14.55 18.45 -6.79
CA PRO A 151 -15.41 19.04 -5.80
C PRO A 151 -14.55 19.87 -4.86
N VAL A 152 -15.17 20.90 -4.30
CA VAL A 152 -14.59 21.73 -3.24
C VAL A 152 -14.60 20.91 -1.95
N HIS A 153 -13.75 19.89 -1.84
CA HIS A 153 -13.85 18.94 -0.74
C HIS A 153 -13.17 19.45 0.54
N LYS A 154 -13.99 19.92 1.48
CA LYS A 154 -13.59 20.12 2.88
C LYS A 154 -13.57 18.80 3.70
N GLN A 155 -13.93 17.67 3.09
CA GLN A 155 -14.18 16.39 3.79
C GLN A 155 -13.15 15.29 3.52
N GLU A 156 -12.17 15.51 2.63
CA GLU A 156 -11.14 14.50 2.29
C GLU A 156 -10.39 14.02 3.53
N GLU A 157 -10.04 14.94 4.43
CA GLU A 157 -9.33 14.63 5.67
C GLU A 157 -10.17 13.76 6.60
N ARG A 158 -11.50 13.93 6.62
CA ARG A 158 -12.40 13.11 7.44
C ARG A 158 -12.44 11.69 6.91
N ILE A 159 -12.56 11.53 5.60
CA ILE A 159 -12.54 10.22 4.92
C ILE A 159 -11.22 9.51 5.23
N LEU A 160 -10.10 10.20 5.04
CA LEU A 160 -8.77 9.64 5.28
C LEU A 160 -8.56 9.23 6.74
N LEU A 161 -8.90 10.11 7.69
CA LEU A 161 -8.77 9.81 9.11
C LEU A 161 -9.66 8.63 9.52
N HIS A 162 -10.86 8.53 8.96
CA HIS A 162 -11.75 7.42 9.27
C HIS A 162 -11.21 6.10 8.70
N LEU A 163 -10.70 6.10 7.45
CA LEU A 163 -10.04 4.94 6.84
C LEU A 163 -8.81 4.50 7.63
N LEU A 164 -7.91 5.42 7.99
CA LEU A 164 -6.71 5.09 8.78
C LEU A 164 -7.08 4.57 10.18
N ARG A 165 -8.13 5.10 10.82
CA ARG A 165 -8.66 4.55 12.07
C ARG A 165 -9.18 3.13 11.89
N CYS A 166 -9.94 2.86 10.83
CA CYS A 166 -10.41 1.50 10.52
C CYS A 166 -9.21 0.57 10.31
N ILE A 167 -8.26 0.94 9.46
CA ILE A 167 -7.05 0.13 9.21
C ILE A 167 -6.29 -0.14 10.51
N ASN A 168 -6.13 0.86 11.40
CA ASN A 168 -5.45 0.68 12.68
C ASN A 168 -6.23 -0.26 13.62
N LEU A 169 -7.55 -0.09 13.76
CA LEU A 169 -8.39 -0.99 14.56
C LEU A 169 -8.33 -2.44 14.06
N PHE A 170 -8.37 -2.64 12.75
CA PHE A 170 -8.21 -3.97 12.16
C PHE A 170 -6.78 -4.49 12.36
N GLN A 171 -5.73 -3.69 12.14
CA GLN A 171 -4.35 -4.11 12.41
C GLN A 171 -4.10 -4.45 13.89
N ILE A 172 -4.76 -3.78 14.85
CA ILE A 172 -4.75 -4.16 16.27
C ILE A 172 -5.39 -5.54 16.43
N SER A 173 -6.51 -5.84 15.77
CA SER A 173 -7.08 -7.21 15.78
C SER A 173 -6.07 -8.23 15.23
N TRP A 174 -5.39 -7.92 14.12
CA TRP A 174 -4.32 -8.79 13.60
C TRP A 174 -3.13 -8.97 14.56
N ARG A 175 -2.74 -7.93 15.33
CA ARG A 175 -1.68 -8.04 16.35
C ARG A 175 -2.17 -8.78 17.59
N VAL A 176 -3.41 -8.58 18.04
CA VAL A 176 -3.98 -9.23 19.23
C VAL A 176 -4.20 -10.73 18.99
N TYR A 177 -4.44 -11.16 17.75
CA TYR A 177 -4.47 -12.58 17.38
C TYR A 177 -3.10 -13.21 17.08
N THR A 178 -1.98 -12.51 17.36
CA THR A 178 -0.64 -13.14 17.35
C THR A 178 -0.22 -13.75 18.70
N SER A 179 -1.09 -13.74 19.72
CA SER A 179 -0.86 -14.47 20.97
C SER A 179 -1.29 -15.94 20.86
N CYS A 180 -0.58 -16.70 20.03
CA CYS A 180 -0.40 -18.15 20.24
C CYS A 180 0.80 -18.64 19.42
N LEU A 181 1.99 -18.24 19.86
CA LEU A 181 3.23 -18.99 19.61
C LEU A 181 4.15 -18.80 20.82
N GLN A 182 3.59 -19.12 21.99
CA GLN A 182 4.36 -19.52 23.15
C GLN A 182 4.52 -21.04 23.05
N CYS A 183 5.52 -21.44 22.28
CA CYS A 183 6.09 -22.79 22.11
C CYS A 183 7.24 -22.53 21.12
N ILE A 184 8.53 -22.45 21.50
CA ILE A 184 9.31 -23.40 22.28
C ILE A 184 10.45 -22.60 22.95
N LEU A 185 10.41 -22.50 24.28
CA LEU A 185 11.60 -22.70 25.10
C LEU A 185 11.83 -24.22 25.16
N THR A 186 13.09 -24.63 25.35
CA THR A 186 13.58 -26.01 25.51
C THR A 186 13.63 -26.87 24.25
N CYS A 187 14.80 -26.97 23.61
CA CYS A 187 15.75 -28.04 23.92
C CYS A 187 17.03 -27.86 23.07
N CYS A 188 18.14 -28.26 23.70
CA CYS A 188 19.50 -28.47 23.23
C CYS A 188 19.69 -28.76 21.73
#